data_AF-A0A8S2W1M7-F1
#
_entry.id   AF-A0A8S2W1M7-F1
#
_cell.length_a   1.000
_cell.length_b   1.000
_cell.length_c   1.000
_cell.angle_alpha   90.00
_cell.angle_beta   90.00
_cell.angle_gamma   90.00
#
_symmetry.space_group_name_H-M   'P 1'
#
loop_
_entity.id
_entity.type
_entity.pdbx_description
1 polymer ?
#
loop_
_entity_poly.entity_id
_entity_poly.type
_entity_poly.pdbx_seq_one_letter_code
_entity_poly.pdbx_strand_id
1 'polypeptide(L)' 'EHGPTQCLIDRLRPLLHQYQATTYLCGHDHNLQHLVDDMNGTHLNYFVVGAANFIDNSHAHEQAVPPNSLKF' A
#
# COMPACT_ATOMS: atom_id res chain seq x y z
N GLU A 1 -3.03 -0.84 15.72
CA GLU A 1 -3.88 -0.63 14.55
C GLU A 1 -3.04 -0.13 13.41
N HIS A 2 -3.27 -0.63 12.21
CA HIS A 2 -2.32 -0.51 11.10
C HIS A 2 -2.95 0.17 9.91
N GLY A 3 -2.38 1.32 9.55
CA GLY A 3 -2.51 1.98 8.26
C GLY A 3 -1.11 2.17 7.67
N PRO A 4 -0.90 3.22 6.86
CA PRO A 4 0.42 3.53 6.31
C PRO A 4 1.50 3.58 7.40
N THR A 5 2.50 2.70 7.31
CA THR A 5 3.59 2.67 8.28
C THR A 5 4.61 3.76 7.94
N GLN A 6 4.66 4.82 8.75
CA GLN A 6 5.43 6.04 8.45
C GLN A 6 6.91 5.76 8.10
N CYS A 7 7.56 4.82 8.79
CA CYS A 7 8.94 4.44 8.49
C CYS A 7 9.12 3.95 7.03
N LEU A 8 8.16 3.20 6.49
CA LEU A 8 8.19 2.72 5.10
C LEU A 8 7.88 3.85 4.11
N ILE A 9 6.95 4.74 4.46
CA ILE A 9 6.64 5.93 3.66
C ILE A 9 7.85 6.86 3.55
N ASP A 10 8.59 7.04 4.64
CA ASP A 10 9.73 7.96 4.66
C ASP A 10 10.99 7.37 4.04
N ARG A 11 11.21 6.06 4.17
CA ARG A 11 12.50 5.43 3.83
C ARG A 11 12.44 4.51 2.62
N LEU A 12 11.35 3.79 2.43
CA LEU A 12 11.23 2.78 1.37
C LEU A 12 10.54 3.33 0.12
N ARG A 13 9.39 4.00 0.27
CA ARG A 13 8.64 4.58 -0.85
C ARG A 13 9.51 5.46 -1.77
N PRO A 14 10.39 6.35 -1.27
CA PRO A 14 11.29 7.12 -2.13
C PRO A 14 12.19 6.24 -3.00
N LEU A 15 12.71 5.15 -2.44
CA LEU A 15 13.59 4.22 -3.15
C LEU A 15 12.83 3.44 -4.22
N LEU A 16 11.61 2.98 -3.92
CA LEU A 16 10.79 2.25 -4.89
C LEU A 16 10.50 3.09 -6.14
N HIS A 17 10.19 4.38 -5.97
CA HIS A 17 10.01 5.30 -7.08
C HIS A 17 11.33 5.68 -7.77
N GLN A 18 12.40 5.94 -7.00
CA GLN A 18 13.74 6.26 -7.55
C GLN A 18 14.24 5.17 -8.50
N TYR A 19 13.99 3.90 -8.17
CA TYR A 19 14.41 2.75 -8.96
C TYR A 19 13.30 2.19 -9.85
N GLN A 20 12.18 2.92 -10.01
CA GLN A 20 11.07 2.57 -10.91
C GLN A 20 10.54 1.14 -10.69
N ALA A 21 10.41 0.73 -9.43
CA ALA A 21 9.78 -0.54 -9.12
C ALA A 21 8.34 -0.57 -9.67
N THR A 22 7.97 -1.65 -10.34
CA THR A 22 6.61 -1.80 -10.89
C THR A 22 5.60 -2.10 -9.79
N THR A 23 6.05 -2.81 -8.74
CA THR A 23 5.17 -3.38 -7.73
C THR A 23 5.87 -3.54 -6.38
N TYR A 24 5.11 -3.31 -5.30
CA TYR A 24 5.45 -3.67 -3.93
C TYR A 24 4.38 -4.64 -3.39
N LEU A 25 4.84 -5.76 -2.83
CA LEU A 25 4.00 -6.82 -2.27
C LEU A 25 4.18 -6.85 -0.74
N CYS A 26 3.08 -6.84 0.00
CA CYS A 26 3.11 -7.03 1.45
C CYS A 26 1.90 -7.81 1.95
N GLY A 27 1.89 -8.14 3.24
CA GLY A 27 0.75 -8.71 3.94
C GLY A 27 0.45 -7.87 5.18
N HIS A 28 0.51 -8.50 6.35
CA HIS A 28 0.23 -7.90 7.66
C HIS A 28 -1.25 -7.58 7.89
N ASP A 29 -1.85 -6.74 7.05
CA ASP A 29 -3.31 -6.56 7.06
C ASP A 29 -3.97 -7.84 6.54
N HIS A 30 -4.95 -8.36 7.29
CA HIS A 30 -5.61 -9.63 6.99
C HIS A 30 -6.71 -9.49 5.92
N ASN A 31 -6.38 -8.90 4.77
CA ASN A 31 -7.30 -8.74 3.65
C ASN A 31 -6.53 -8.68 2.32
N LEU A 32 -7.25 -8.37 1.24
CA LEU A 32 -6.68 -8.14 -0.09
C LEU A 32 -6.93 -6.68 -0.47
N GLN A 33 -5.88 -5.99 -0.91
CA GLN A 33 -5.98 -4.59 -1.35
C GLN A 33 -5.11 -4.37 -2.58
N HIS A 34 -5.55 -3.48 -3.47
CA HIS A 34 -4.75 -2.92 -4.54
C HIS A 34 -4.76 -1.40 -4.45
N LEU A 35 -3.58 -0.80 -4.23
CA LEU A 35 -3.40 0.64 -4.27
C LEU A 35 -2.45 1.03 -5.40
N VAL A 36 -2.68 2.20 -5.98
CA VAL A 36 -1.78 2.83 -6.95
C VAL A 36 -1.27 4.13 -6.35
N ASP A 37 0.05 4.26 -6.31
CA ASP A 37 0.77 5.41 -5.80
C ASP A 37 1.53 6.09 -6.94
N ASP A 38 1.28 7.38 -7.10
CA ASP A 38 1.88 8.21 -8.13
C ASP A 38 2.82 9.22 -7.47
N MET A 39 4.10 9.15 -7.81
CA MET A 39 5.11 10.08 -7.31
C MET A 39 6.10 10.44 -8.42
N ASN A 40 6.27 11.73 -8.67
CA ASN A 40 7.24 12.26 -9.64
C ASN A 40 7.17 11.61 -11.04
N GLY A 41 5.95 11.31 -11.52
CA GLY A 41 5.74 10.69 -12.84
C GLY A 41 6.04 9.18 -12.90
N THR A 42 6.25 8.55 -11.74
CA THR A 42 6.40 7.09 -11.64
C THR A 42 5.17 6.49 -10.96
N HIS A 43 4.74 5.35 -11.46
CA HIS A 43 3.57 4.60 -10.99
C HIS A 43 4.04 3.36 -10.24
N LEU A 44 3.53 3.15 -9.04
CA LEU A 44 3.84 1.98 -8.22
C LEU A 44 2.56 1.29 -7.79
N ASN A 45 2.47 -0.02 -8.05
CA ASN A 45 1.36 -0.84 -7.59
C ASN A 45 1.69 -1.42 -6.20
N TYR A 46 0.82 -1.22 -5.23
CA TYR A 46 0.88 -1.89 -3.94
C TYR A 46 -0.18 -2.99 -3.92
N PHE A 47 0.24 -4.22 -3.65
CA PHE A 47 -0.66 -5.34 -3.40
C PHE A 47 -0.49 -5.82 -1.96
N VAL A 48 -1.59 -5.75 -1.20
CA VAL A 48 -1.69 -6.38 0.12
C VAL A 48 -2.31 -7.77 -0.10
N VAL A 49 -1.58 -8.82 0.29
CA VAL A 49 -1.95 -10.23 0.12
C VAL A 49 -1.92 -10.98 1.45
N GLY A 50 -2.64 -10.47 2.46
CA GLY A 50 -2.62 -11.01 3.83
C GLY A 50 -3.79 -11.91 4.22
N ALA A 51 -4.71 -12.22 3.29
CA ALA A 51 -5.95 -12.95 3.57
C ALA A 51 -5.83 -14.50 3.59
N ALA A 52 -4.65 -15.05 3.88
CA ALA A 52 -4.42 -16.50 3.76
C ALA A 52 -5.03 -17.34 4.89
N ASN A 53 -5.15 -16.77 6.10
CA ASN A 53 -5.64 -17.49 7.29
C ASN A 53 -6.80 -16.75 8.00
N PHE A 54 -6.80 -15.41 7.94
CA PHE A 54 -7.84 -14.58 8.54
C PHE A 54 -8.31 -13.54 7.51
N ILE A 55 -9.56 -13.10 7.65
CA ILE A 55 -10.15 -12.01 6.86
C ILE A 55 -10.64 -10.93 7.84
N ASP A 56 -10.15 -9.71 7.67
CA ASP A 56 -10.56 -8.51 8.41
C ASP A 56 -11.11 -7.46 7.44
N ASN A 57 -12.36 -7.04 7.67
CA ASN A 57 -13.08 -6.08 6.83
C ASN A 57 -12.97 -4.63 7.35
N SER A 58 -11.99 -4.33 8.20
CA SER A 58 -11.79 -2.98 8.72
C SER A 58 -11.38 -1.98 7.62
N HIS A 59 -12.03 -0.81 7.63
CA HIS A 59 -11.70 0.35 6.79
C HIS A 59 -11.21 1.56 7.61
N ALA A 60 -10.76 1.33 8.85
CA ALA A 60 -10.44 2.40 9.81
C ALA A 60 -9.40 3.41 9.31
N HIS A 61 -8.55 3.03 8.35
CA HIS A 61 -7.48 3.86 7.79
C HIS A 61 -7.69 4.26 6.33
N GLU A 62 -8.90 4.13 5.80
CA GLU A 62 -9.21 4.53 4.41
C GLU A 62 -8.89 6.00 4.13
N GLN A 63 -9.10 6.88 5.11
CA GLN A 63 -8.78 8.31 4.98
C GLN A 63 -7.29 8.64 5.18
N ALA A 64 -6.47 7.64 5.50
CA ALA A 64 -5.02 7.82 5.68
C ALA A 64 -4.24 7.54 4.38
N VAL A 65 -4.88 7.00 3.34
CA VAL A 65 -4.27 6.82 2.01
C VAL A 65 -4.65 7.96 1.06
N PRO A 66 -3.87 8.25 0.02
CA PRO A 66 -4.22 9.28 -0.94
C PRO A 66 -5.58 9.01 -1.59
N PRO A 67 -6.39 10.05 -1.87
CA PRO A 67 -7.68 9.89 -2.51
C PRO A 67 -7.53 9.21 -3.87
N ASN A 68 -8.46 8.32 -4.21
CA ASN A 68 -8.45 7.51 -5.44
C ASN A 68 -7.26 6.54 -5.60
N SER A 69 -6.38 6.39 -4.59
CA SER A 69 -5.27 5.42 -4.67
C SER A 69 -5.76 3.98 -4.56
N LEU A 70 -6.72 3.72 -3.65
CA LEU A 70 -7.36 2.41 -3.47
C LEU A 70 -8.22 2.04 -4.69
N LYS A 71 -7.95 0.88 -5.28
CA LYS A 71 -8.63 0.35 -6.46
C LYS A 71 -9.48 -0.88 -6.15
N PHE A 72 -9.02 -1.70 -5.21
CA PHE A 72 -9.69 -2.88 -4.68
C PHE A 72 -9.37 -3.00 -3.20
#